data_AF-A0A540K622-F1
#
_entry.id   AF-A0A540K622-F1
#
_cell.length_a   1.000
_cell.length_b   1.000
_cell.length_c   1.000
_cell.angle_alpha   90.00
_cell.angle_beta   90.00
_cell.angle_gamma   90.00
#
_symmetry.space_group_name_H-M   'P 1'
#
loop_
_entity.id
_entity.type
_entity.pdbx_description
1 polymer ?
#
loop_
_entity_poly.entity_id
_entity_poly.type
_entity_poly.pdbx_seq_one_letter_code
_entity_poly.pdbx_strand_id
1 'polypeptide(L)'
;METERMTKIELKSKFTELAFNVMTMMVVGKRYCGGDVGDDEEAKNFWQVFRDAVDLSGSTNIGDCLPFFQWMDMLGVEKKMVGMMAKIDKFL
;
A
#
# COMPACT_ATOMS: atom_id res chain seq x y z
N MET A 1 0.34 -44.70 9.30
CA MET A 1 0.83 -43.67 8.37
C MET A 1 -0.19 -42.56 8.38
N GLU A 2 0.06 -41.50 9.17
CA GLU A 2 -0.80 -40.32 9.18
C GLU A 2 -0.67 -39.61 7.84
N THR A 3 -1.79 -39.44 7.16
CA THR A 3 -1.86 -38.70 5.90
C THR A 3 -1.62 -37.23 6.22
N GLU A 4 -0.46 -36.70 5.87
CA GLU A 4 -0.18 -35.27 6.00
C GLU A 4 -1.22 -34.47 5.20
N ARG A 5 -2.04 -33.69 5.91
CA ARG A 5 -3.07 -32.85 5.31
C ARG A 5 -2.41 -31.65 4.63
N MET A 6 -2.09 -31.79 3.35
CA MET A 6 -1.63 -30.66 2.53
C MET A 6 -2.71 -29.58 2.49
N THR A 7 -2.40 -28.43 3.10
CA THR A 7 -3.27 -27.25 3.09
C THR A 7 -2.77 -26.32 2.00
N LYS A 8 -3.66 -25.93 1.08
CA LYS A 8 -3.32 -24.96 0.03
C LYS A 8 -3.12 -23.59 0.67
N ILE A 9 -1.92 -23.02 0.54
CA ILE A 9 -1.57 -21.70 1.05
C ILE A 9 -1.41 -20.73 -0.13
N GLU A 10 -2.00 -19.55 -0.03
CA GLU A 10 -1.79 -18.49 -1.01
C GLU A 10 -0.52 -17.69 -0.67
N LEU A 11 0.61 -18.13 -1.24
CA LEU A 11 1.93 -17.55 -0.99
C LEU A 11 2.00 -16.06 -1.31
N LYS A 12 1.33 -15.61 -2.38
CA LYS A 12 1.28 -14.18 -2.76
C LYS A 12 0.73 -13.33 -1.62
N SER A 13 -0.36 -13.78 -0.99
CA SER A 13 -0.95 -13.09 0.15
C SER A 13 0.03 -13.05 1.33
N LYS A 14 0.63 -14.19 1.68
CA LYS A 14 1.57 -14.27 2.81
C LYS A 14 2.82 -13.41 2.65
N PHE A 15 3.40 -13.36 1.44
CA PHE A 15 4.53 -12.47 1.17
C PHE A 15 4.11 -10.99 1.19
N THR A 16 2.91 -10.67 0.71
CA THR A 16 2.37 -9.30 0.74
C THR A 16 2.14 -8.83 2.18
N GLU A 17 1.54 -9.66 3.03
CA GLU A 17 1.38 -9.42 4.47
C GLU A 17 2.74 -9.22 5.17
N LEU A 18 3.73 -10.09 4.87
CA LEU A 18 5.05 -10.00 5.47
C LEU A 18 5.78 -8.70 5.08
N ALA A 19 5.81 -8.38 3.78
CA ALA A 19 6.47 -7.17 3.28
C ALA A 19 5.85 -5.91 3.89
N PHE A 20 4.52 -5.86 3.96
CA PHE A 20 3.80 -4.78 4.61
C PHE A 20 4.13 -4.64 6.10
N ASN A 21 4.17 -5.75 6.83
CA ASN A 21 4.51 -5.75 8.25
C ASN A 21 5.94 -5.23 8.49
N VAL A 22 6.89 -5.57 7.60
CA VAL A 22 8.26 -5.05 7.67
C VAL A 22 8.30 -3.54 7.37
N MET A 23 7.62 -3.09 6.31
CA MET A 23 7.59 -1.66 5.93
C MET A 23 6.93 -0.79 7.00
N THR A 24 5.77 -1.19 7.51
CA THR A 24 5.07 -0.47 8.58
C THR A 24 5.89 -0.40 9.86
N MET A 25 6.62 -1.47 10.20
CA MET A 25 7.52 -1.44 11.35
C MET A 25 8.72 -0.49 11.15
N MET A 26 9.23 -0.36 9.92
CA MET A 26 10.30 0.60 9.63
C MET A 26 9.81 2.06 9.63
N VAL A 27 8.60 2.30 9.13
CA VAL A 27 8.07 3.66 8.91
C VAL A 27 7.31 4.20 10.13
N VAL A 28 6.47 3.37 10.75
CA VAL A 28 5.57 3.74 11.85
C VAL A 28 6.05 3.16 13.19
N GLY A 29 6.95 2.17 13.18
CA GLY A 29 7.41 1.50 14.41
C GLY A 29 6.41 0.47 14.97
N LYS A 30 5.31 0.20 14.27
CA LYS A 30 4.22 -0.71 14.70
C LYS A 30 4.02 -1.88 13.72
N ARG A 31 3.45 -2.97 14.23
CA ARG A 31 3.05 -4.15 13.44
C ARG A 31 1.54 -4.17 13.26
N TYR A 32 1.09 -4.37 12.02
CA TYR A 32 -0.33 -4.34 11.66
C TYR A 32 -0.83 -5.69 11.07
N CYS A 33 0.01 -6.73 11.05
CA CYS A 33 -0.38 -8.08 10.61
C CYS A 33 0.17 -9.16 11.56
N GLY A 34 -0.68 -10.07 12.03
CA GLY A 34 -0.32 -11.20 12.91
C GLY A 34 -1.47 -11.69 13.79
N GLY A 35 -1.33 -12.88 14.40
CA GLY A 35 -2.38 -13.54 15.20
C GLY A 35 -2.75 -12.86 16.53
N ASP A 36 -2.01 -11.82 16.93
CA ASP A 36 -2.25 -11.00 18.13
C ASP A 36 -2.69 -9.56 17.77
N VAL A 37 -2.76 -9.25 16.48
CA VAL A 37 -3.24 -7.95 15.99
C VAL A 37 -4.75 -8.06 15.90
N GLY A 38 -5.44 -7.65 16.98
CA GLY A 38 -6.88 -7.43 16.97
C GLY A 38 -7.27 -6.59 15.77
N ASP A 39 -8.50 -6.76 15.27
CA ASP A 39 -9.02 -6.12 14.06
C ASP A 39 -8.87 -4.58 14.09
N ASP A 40 -7.67 -4.10 13.74
CA ASP A 40 -7.29 -2.71 13.85
C ASP A 40 -7.82 -2.02 12.60
N GLU A 41 -8.90 -1.27 12.77
CA GLU A 41 -9.44 -0.36 11.76
C GLU A 41 -8.33 0.57 11.21
N GLU A 42 -7.33 0.89 12.03
CA GLU A 42 -6.10 1.60 11.66
C GLU A 42 -5.28 0.82 10.60
N ALA A 43 -5.09 -0.50 10.77
CA ALA A 43 -4.39 -1.36 9.81
C ALA A 43 -5.09 -1.39 8.45
N LYS A 44 -6.42 -1.51 8.47
CA LYS A 44 -7.26 -1.52 7.25
C LYS A 44 -7.17 -0.19 6.50
N ASN A 45 -7.27 0.93 7.23
CA ASN A 45 -7.12 2.26 6.66
C ASN A 45 -5.73 2.49 6.07
N PHE A 46 -4.66 2.10 6.79
CA PHE A 46 -3.31 2.23 6.28
C PHE A 46 -3.09 1.37 5.03
N TRP A 47 -3.61 0.13 5.01
CA TRP A 47 -3.58 -0.73 3.83
C TRP A 47 -4.26 -0.11 2.61
N GLN A 48 -5.39 0.58 2.83
CA GLN A 48 -6.10 1.27 1.77
C GLN A 48 -5.28 2.43 1.21
N VAL A 49 -4.70 3.27 2.09
CA VAL A 49 -3.82 4.37 1.67
C VAL A 49 -2.57 3.87 0.95
N PHE A 50 -1.97 2.77 1.42
CA PHE A 50 -0.81 2.15 0.79
C PHE A 50 -1.14 1.60 -0.59
N ARG A 51 -2.31 0.97 -0.77
CA ARG A 51 -2.78 0.50 -2.06
C ARG A 51 -3.00 1.64 -3.04
N ASP A 52 -3.67 2.70 -2.60
CA ASP A 52 -3.85 3.92 -3.38
C ASP A 52 -2.50 4.48 -3.83
N ALA A 53 -1.47 4.41 -2.96
CA ALA A 53 -0.11 4.86 -3.28
C ALA A 53 0.61 4.00 -4.30
N VAL A 54 0.52 2.68 -4.18
CA VAL A 54 1.09 1.77 -5.17
C VAL A 54 0.40 1.98 -6.53
N ASP A 55 -0.93 2.08 -6.55
CA ASP A 55 -1.68 2.29 -7.79
C ASP A 55 -1.35 3.64 -8.44
N LEU A 56 -1.21 4.71 -7.64
CA LEU A 56 -0.79 6.01 -8.16
C LEU A 56 0.65 5.99 -8.70
N SER A 57 1.56 5.30 -8.02
CA SER A 57 2.97 5.21 -8.43
C SER A 57 3.15 4.51 -9.78
N GLY A 58 2.21 3.62 -10.15
CA GLY A 58 2.18 2.95 -11.45
C GLY A 58 1.43 3.73 -12.53
N SER A 59 0.75 4.83 -12.19
CA SER A 59 0.00 5.62 -13.15
C SER A 59 0.92 6.56 -13.93
N THR A 60 0.93 6.44 -15.26
CA THR A 60 1.71 7.33 -16.13
C THR A 60 1.03 8.69 -16.23
N ASN A 61 1.72 9.77 -15.86
CA ASN A 61 1.25 11.10 -16.21
C ASN A 61 1.64 11.40 -17.67
N ILE A 62 0.73 11.97 -18.45
CA ILE A 62 1.04 12.43 -19.82
C ILE A 62 2.19 13.46 -19.79
N GLY A 63 2.29 14.24 -18.71
CA GLY A 63 3.43 15.13 -18.46
C GLY A 63 4.78 14.43 -18.29
N ASP A 64 4.81 13.16 -17.87
CA ASP A 64 6.05 12.36 -17.78
C ASP A 64 6.56 11.93 -19.16
N CYS A 65 5.64 11.82 -20.14
CA CYS A 65 5.96 11.41 -21.51
C CYS A 65 6.14 12.62 -22.45
N LEU A 66 5.41 13.71 -22.21
CA LEU A 66 5.38 14.91 -23.04
C LEU A 66 5.64 16.17 -22.18
N PRO A 67 6.87 16.72 -22.19
CA PRO A 67 7.27 17.81 -21.30
C PRO A 67 6.45 19.10 -21.47
N PHE A 68 5.88 19.34 -22.66
CA PHE A 68 5.04 20.51 -22.93
C PHE A 68 3.68 20.47 -22.23
N PHE A 69 3.23 19.29 -21.77
CA PHE A 69 1.98 19.12 -21.05
C PHE A 69 2.16 19.02 -19.53
N GLN A 70 3.38 19.21 -19.00
CA GLN A 70 3.65 19.13 -17.53
C GLN A 70 2.82 20.12 -16.70
N TRP A 71 2.54 21.31 -17.21
CA TRP A 71 1.68 22.30 -16.56
C TRP A 71 0.19 21.91 -16.47
N MET A 72 -0.23 20.88 -17.20
CA MET A 72 -1.60 20.38 -17.21
C MET A 72 -1.65 19.02 -16.53
N ASP A 73 -2.12 18.99 -15.28
CA ASP A 73 -2.45 17.75 -14.56
C ASP A 73 -3.70 17.06 -15.16
N MET A 74 -3.62 16.66 -16.43
CA MET A 74 -4.75 16.19 -17.24
C MET A 74 -5.42 14.94 -16.67
N LEU A 75 -4.65 14.09 -16.01
CA LEU A 75 -5.14 12.85 -15.38
C LEU A 75 -5.42 13.02 -13.88
N GLY A 76 -5.17 14.21 -13.32
CA GLY A 76 -5.33 14.48 -11.90
C GLY A 76 -4.35 13.72 -11.01
N VAL A 77 -3.25 13.21 -11.58
CA VAL A 77 -2.30 12.32 -10.89
C VAL A 77 -1.56 13.12 -9.81
N GLU A 78 -1.11 14.32 -10.13
CA GLU A 78 -0.40 15.17 -9.18
C GLU A 78 -1.31 15.55 -8.00
N LYS A 79 -2.54 16.01 -8.28
CA LYS A 79 -3.51 16.32 -7.22
C LYS A 79 -3.85 15.13 -6.34
N LYS A 80 -4.00 13.94 -6.92
CA LYS A 80 -4.24 12.70 -6.15
C LYS A 80 -3.03 12.35 -5.30
N MET A 81 -1.82 12.55 -5.80
CA MET A 81 -0.57 12.27 -5.09
C MET A 81 -0.41 13.19 -3.88
N VAL A 82 -0.70 14.48 -4.03
CA VAL A 82 -0.70 15.45 -2.93
C VAL A 82 -1.73 15.07 -1.86
N GLY A 83 -2.97 14.75 -2.27
CA GLY A 83 -4.01 14.33 -1.33
C GLY A 83 -3.68 13.04 -0.58
N MET A 84 -3.01 12.10 -1.25
CA MET A 84 -2.52 10.87 -0.65
C MET A 84 -1.36 11.10 0.32
N MET A 85 -0.38 11.93 -0.04
CA MET A 85 0.69 12.32 0.87
C MET A 85 0.14 12.96 2.14
N ALA A 86 -0.87 13.82 2.03
CA ALA A 86 -1.53 14.42 3.21
C ALA A 86 -2.21 13.36 4.12
N LYS A 87 -2.75 12.27 3.54
CA LYS A 87 -3.27 11.15 4.34
C LYS A 87 -2.14 10.44 5.07
N ILE A 88 -1.05 10.12 4.38
CA ILE A 88 0.13 9.44 4.97
C ILE A 88 0.74 10.29 6.08
N ASP A 89 0.91 11.59 5.85
CA ASP A 89 1.44 12.55 6.84
C ASP A 89 0.56 12.62 8.09
N LYS A 90 -0.76 12.48 7.95
CA LYS A 90 -1.68 12.39 9.09
C LYS A 90 -1.56 11.07 9.87
N PHE A 91 -1.08 10.01 9.23
CA PHE A 91 -0.84 8.71 9.88
C PHE A 91 0.51 8.63 10.59
N LEU A 92 1.51 9.40 10.15
CA LEU A 92 2.84 9.54 10.75
C LEU A 92 2.82 10.52 11.93
#